data_AF-A0A7D7N494-F1
#
_entry.id   AF-A0A7D7N494-F1
#
_cell.length_a   1.000
_cell.length_b   1.000
_cell.length_c   1.000
_cell.angle_alpha   90.00
_cell.angle_beta   90.00
_cell.angle_gamma   90.00
#
_symmetry.space_group_name_H-M   'P 1'
#
loop_
_entity.id
_entity.type
_entity.pdbx_description
1 polymer ?
#
loop_
_entity_poly.entity_id
_entity_poly.type
_entity_poly.pdbx_seq_one_letter_code
_entity_poly.pdbx_strand_id
1 'polypeptide(L)'
;MQFSRFSVLSTLLLAACAAPFPAQSLPQLAAGDSRWFKLERLNPQGEVEQTSLLAVQGEGGGRSRWIQTDAFGAPQARLLATPEGWQRDGFIWPNREAGELFQNLFPYINEPHRLPETLPARPDGRWRITPITPP
;
A
#
# COMPACT_ATOMS: atom_id res chain seq x y z
N MET A 1 30.62 25.72 20.73
CA MET A 1 30.03 24.39 20.46
C MET A 1 28.51 24.43 20.71
N GLN A 2 27.72 25.05 19.85
CA GLN A 2 26.26 25.17 20.06
C GLN A 2 25.43 24.83 18.80
N PHE A 3 26.08 24.79 17.63
CA PHE A 3 25.48 24.36 16.35
C PHE A 3 25.22 22.83 16.26
N SER A 4 25.91 22.02 17.06
CA SER A 4 25.79 20.55 17.01
C SER A 4 24.47 20.03 17.59
N ARG A 5 23.92 20.69 18.62
CA ARG A 5 22.67 20.25 19.27
C ARG A 5 21.42 20.50 18.41
N PHE A 6 21.42 21.57 17.59
CA PHE A 6 20.32 21.86 16.66
C PHE A 6 20.32 20.90 15.45
N SER A 7 21.48 20.43 15.00
CA SER A 7 21.58 19.45 13.92
C SER A 7 21.01 18.08 14.31
N VAL A 8 21.27 17.60 15.52
CA VAL A 8 20.78 16.28 15.97
C VAL A 8 19.25 16.24 16.09
N LEU A 9 18.63 17.31 16.61
CA LEU A 9 17.17 17.39 16.73
C LEU A 9 16.48 17.39 15.36
N SER A 10 17.08 18.07 14.38
CA SER A 10 16.56 18.11 13.00
C SER A 10 16.63 16.74 12.34
N THR A 11 17.73 16.00 12.49
CA THR A 11 17.86 14.65 11.91
C THR A 11 16.87 13.64 12.49
N LEU A 12 16.51 13.77 13.78
CA LEU A 12 15.52 12.88 14.43
C LEU A 12 14.09 13.15 13.95
N LEU A 13 13.73 14.41 13.72
CA LEU A 13 12.42 14.77 13.18
C LEU A 13 12.23 14.29 11.74
N LEU A 14 13.27 14.30 10.91
CA LEU A 14 13.21 13.78 9.54
C LEU A 14 13.05 12.25 9.49
N ALA A 15 13.64 11.51 10.43
CA ALA A 15 13.54 10.05 10.47
C ALA A 15 12.11 9.57 10.76
N ALA A 16 11.32 10.32 11.52
CA ALA A 16 9.92 9.98 11.82
C ALA A 16 9.00 10.06 10.58
N CYS A 17 9.25 11.01 9.66
CA CYS A 17 8.48 11.13 8.41
C CYS A 17 8.80 10.04 7.38
N ALA A 18 9.95 9.37 7.51
CA ALA A 18 10.42 8.35 6.59
C ALA A 18 10.31 6.92 7.16
N ALA A 19 9.61 6.75 8.30
CA ALA A 19 9.51 5.45 8.95
C ALA A 19 8.94 4.39 7.99
N PRO A 20 9.61 3.23 7.81
CA PRO A 20 9.11 2.16 6.98
C PRO A 20 7.85 1.56 7.61
N PHE A 21 7.00 0.97 6.78
CA PHE A 21 5.85 0.24 7.29
C PHE A 21 6.31 -1.01 8.05
N PRO A 22 5.72 -1.30 9.23
CA PRO A 22 6.16 -2.41 10.06
C PRO A 22 5.97 -3.75 9.33
N ALA A 23 6.86 -4.70 9.63
CA ALA A 23 6.67 -6.09 9.21
C ALA A 23 5.44 -6.68 9.90
N GLN A 24 4.64 -7.43 9.15
CA GLN A 24 3.43 -8.08 9.66
C GLN A 24 3.43 -9.53 9.15
N SER A 25 3.09 -10.48 10.01
CA SER A 25 2.90 -11.89 9.64
C SER A 25 1.62 -12.00 8.80
N LEU A 26 1.76 -12.06 7.49
CA LEU A 26 0.65 -11.86 6.56
C LEU A 26 0.59 -12.97 5.50
N PRO A 27 -0.59 -13.20 4.90
CA PRO A 27 -0.81 -14.28 3.95
C PRO A 27 0.21 -14.24 2.80
N GLN A 28 0.71 -15.41 2.42
CA GLN A 28 1.58 -15.55 1.26
C GLN A 28 0.74 -15.97 0.06
N LEU A 29 0.93 -15.27 -1.07
CA LEU A 29 0.46 -15.73 -2.37
C LEU A 29 1.54 -16.64 -2.98
N ALA A 30 1.12 -17.73 -3.61
CA ALA A 30 2.06 -18.61 -4.31
C ALA A 30 2.74 -17.87 -5.47
N ALA A 31 3.96 -18.27 -5.81
CA ALA A 31 4.66 -17.69 -6.96
C ALA A 31 3.85 -17.92 -8.25
N GLY A 32 3.57 -16.84 -8.98
CA GLY A 32 2.71 -16.88 -10.18
C GLY A 32 1.24 -16.56 -9.91
N ASP A 33 0.75 -16.69 -8.68
CA ASP A 33 -0.61 -16.26 -8.35
C ASP A 33 -0.75 -14.75 -8.38
N SER A 34 -1.86 -14.26 -8.95
CA SER A 34 -2.21 -12.85 -8.94
C SER A 34 -3.59 -12.60 -8.34
N ARG A 35 -3.74 -11.41 -7.77
CA ARG A 35 -5.03 -10.84 -7.33
C ARG A 35 -5.13 -9.43 -7.88
N TRP A 36 -6.30 -9.11 -8.40
CA TRP A 36 -6.58 -7.79 -8.96
C TRP A 36 -7.77 -7.17 -8.24
N PHE A 37 -7.67 -5.87 -7.99
CA PHE A 37 -8.69 -5.11 -7.30
C PHE A 37 -8.94 -3.81 -8.04
N LYS A 38 -10.22 -3.47 -8.23
CA LYS A 38 -10.64 -2.09 -8.45
C LYS A 38 -10.66 -1.39 -7.10
N LEU A 39 -10.03 -0.22 -7.05
CA LEU A 39 -9.97 0.64 -5.88
C LEU A 39 -10.72 1.94 -6.16
N GLU A 40 -11.68 2.28 -5.33
CA GLU A 40 -12.36 3.57 -5.35
C GLU A 40 -12.06 4.32 -4.06
N ARG A 41 -11.43 5.49 -4.16
CA ARG A 41 -11.29 6.43 -3.04
C ARG A 41 -12.59 7.20 -2.89
N LEU A 42 -13.21 7.08 -1.73
CA LEU A 42 -14.42 7.78 -1.36
C LEU A 42 -14.08 8.96 -0.44
N ASN A 43 -14.64 10.13 -0.71
CA ASN A 43 -14.60 11.26 0.20
C ASN A 43 -15.47 11.03 1.45
N PRO A 44 -15.42 11.91 2.47
CA PRO A 44 -16.28 11.80 3.64
C PRO A 44 -17.78 11.75 3.33
N GLN A 45 -18.22 12.34 2.22
CA GLN A 45 -19.60 12.35 1.72
C GLN A 45 -19.97 11.04 1.00
N GLY A 46 -19.01 10.15 0.74
CA GLY A 46 -19.22 8.87 0.07
C GLY A 46 -19.13 8.90 -1.46
N GLU A 47 -18.74 10.02 -2.04
CA GLU A 47 -18.56 10.19 -3.48
C GLU A 47 -17.19 9.67 -3.91
N VAL A 48 -17.11 9.12 -5.12
CA VAL A 48 -15.85 8.61 -5.68
C VAL A 48 -15.00 9.78 -6.18
N GLU A 49 -13.86 10.02 -5.54
CA GLU A 49 -12.88 11.03 -5.96
C GLU A 49 -11.86 10.45 -6.93
N GLN A 50 -11.49 9.19 -6.75
CA GLN A 50 -10.46 8.54 -7.55
C GLN A 50 -10.80 7.07 -7.77
N THR A 51 -10.58 6.58 -8.99
CA THR A 51 -10.58 5.16 -9.31
C THR A 51 -9.17 4.74 -9.74
N SER A 52 -8.72 3.59 -9.25
CA SER A 52 -7.42 3.00 -9.57
C SER A 52 -7.50 1.48 -9.60
N LEU A 53 -6.46 0.84 -10.14
CA LEU A 53 -6.30 -0.60 -10.15
C LEU A 53 -5.13 -1.01 -9.27
N LEU A 54 -5.30 -2.09 -8.51
CA LEU A 54 -4.22 -2.72 -7.78
C LEU A 54 -4.01 -4.14 -8.29
N ALA A 55 -2.78 -4.43 -8.71
CA ALA A 55 -2.32 -5.78 -8.97
C ALA A 55 -1.40 -6.23 -7.83
N VAL A 56 -1.68 -7.42 -7.29
CA VAL A 56 -0.85 -8.11 -6.29
C VAL A 56 -0.37 -9.41 -6.88
N GLN A 57 0.95 -9.57 -6.98
CA GLN A 57 1.60 -10.73 -7.58
C GLN A 57 2.43 -11.46 -6.53
N GLY A 58 2.13 -12.74 -6.31
CA GLY A 58 2.97 -13.63 -5.50
C GLY A 58 4.32 -13.86 -6.17
N GLU A 59 5.39 -13.72 -5.39
CA GLU A 59 6.77 -14.03 -5.75
C GLU A 59 7.29 -15.20 -4.87
N GLY A 60 8.42 -15.81 -5.27
CA GLY A 60 9.08 -16.82 -4.46
C GLY A 60 9.59 -16.25 -3.12
N GLY A 61 9.74 -17.13 -2.11
CA GLY A 61 10.32 -16.76 -0.82
C GLY A 61 9.38 -15.95 0.09
N GLY A 62 8.07 -16.11 -0.04
CA GLY A 62 7.08 -15.42 0.80
C GLY A 62 6.92 -13.93 0.47
N ARG A 63 7.33 -13.54 -0.74
CA ARG A 63 7.29 -12.16 -1.22
C ARG A 63 6.05 -11.91 -2.06
N SER A 64 5.60 -10.67 -2.14
CA SER A 64 4.61 -10.26 -3.15
C SER A 64 4.85 -8.83 -3.63
N ARG A 65 4.66 -8.59 -4.93
CA ARG A 65 4.74 -7.26 -5.54
C ARG A 65 3.35 -6.65 -5.64
N TRP A 66 3.23 -5.40 -5.20
CA TRP A 66 2.00 -4.63 -5.15
C TRP A 66 2.14 -3.39 -6.01
N ILE A 67 1.28 -3.23 -7.01
CA ILE A 67 1.33 -2.13 -7.97
C ILE A 67 -0.04 -1.50 -8.07
N GLN A 68 -0.17 -0.25 -7.59
CA GLN A 68 -1.34 0.57 -7.83
C GLN A 68 -1.11 1.46 -9.04
N THR A 69 -2.07 1.48 -9.96
CA THR A 69 -2.07 2.31 -11.18
C THR A 69 -3.35 3.13 -11.25
N ASP A 70 -3.25 4.35 -11.76
CA ASP A 70 -4.42 5.17 -12.04
C ASP A 70 -5.22 4.64 -13.26
N ALA A 71 -6.30 5.34 -13.61
CA ALA A 71 -7.17 4.96 -14.73
C ALA A 71 -6.46 4.96 -16.11
N PHE A 72 -5.29 5.61 -16.23
CA PHE A 72 -4.49 5.66 -17.46
C PHE A 72 -3.29 4.69 -17.41
N GLY A 73 -3.16 3.90 -16.35
CA GLY A 73 -2.07 2.94 -16.16
C GLY A 73 -0.80 3.55 -15.56
N ALA A 74 -0.78 4.83 -15.20
CA ALA A 74 0.38 5.44 -14.56
C ALA A 74 0.51 4.93 -13.11
N PRO A 75 1.69 4.51 -12.67
CA PRO A 75 1.84 3.89 -11.36
C PRO A 75 1.81 4.95 -10.25
N GLN A 76 0.90 4.78 -9.29
CA GLN A 76 0.74 5.63 -8.11
C GLN A 76 1.55 5.16 -6.92
N ALA A 77 1.77 3.84 -6.81
CA ALA A 77 2.58 3.23 -5.77
C ALA A 77 3.08 1.85 -6.21
N ARG A 78 4.30 1.52 -5.80
CA ARG A 78 4.92 0.21 -6.01
C ARG A 78 5.66 -0.21 -4.75
N LEU A 79 5.17 -1.27 -4.12
CA LEU A 79 5.77 -1.82 -2.91
C LEU A 79 5.97 -3.33 -3.04
N LEU A 80 7.02 -3.82 -2.41
CA LEU A 80 7.32 -5.23 -2.26
C LEU A 80 7.07 -5.60 -0.81
N ALA A 81 6.13 -6.52 -0.57
CA ALA A 81 5.98 -7.16 0.73
C ALA A 81 7.03 -8.28 0.85
N THR A 82 7.86 -8.21 1.89
CA THR A 82 8.91 -9.18 2.21
C THR A 82 8.74 -9.68 3.65
N PRO A 83 9.37 -10.80 4.05
CA PRO A 83 9.41 -11.21 5.45
C PRO A 83 9.94 -10.12 6.40
N GLU A 84 10.80 -9.23 5.91
CA GLU A 84 11.37 -8.11 6.67
C GLU A 84 10.47 -6.87 6.69
N GLY A 85 9.32 -6.91 6.01
CA GLY A 85 8.37 -5.81 5.89
C GLY A 85 8.25 -5.24 4.48
N TRP A 86 7.68 -4.03 4.37
CA TRP A 86 7.44 -3.39 3.08
C TRP A 86 8.66 -2.63 2.58
N GLN A 87 9.03 -2.88 1.33
CA GLN A 87 10.13 -2.21 0.65
C GLN A 87 9.62 -1.46 -0.57
N ARG A 88 10.30 -0.38 -0.96
CA ARG A 88 10.00 0.33 -2.20
C ARG A 88 10.39 -0.55 -3.39
N ASP A 89 9.50 -0.66 -4.37
CA ASP A 89 9.74 -1.40 -5.61
C ASP A 89 9.93 -0.42 -6.78
N GLY A 90 11.16 0.07 -6.95
CA GLY A 90 11.55 1.03 -7.99
C GLY A 90 11.65 2.48 -7.53
N PHE A 91 11.55 3.43 -8.47
CA PHE A 91 11.84 4.86 -8.28
C PHE A 91 10.62 5.77 -8.14
N ILE A 92 9.46 5.22 -7.76
CA ILE A 92 8.25 6.04 -7.53
C ILE A 92 8.37 6.75 -6.18
N TRP A 93 7.92 8.00 -6.13
CA TRP A 93 7.82 8.77 -4.90
C TRP A 93 7.00 8.01 -3.83
N PRO A 94 7.37 8.06 -2.54
CA PRO A 94 6.61 7.40 -1.49
C PRO A 94 5.16 7.89 -1.45
N ASN A 95 4.22 6.96 -1.57
CA ASN A 95 2.80 7.22 -1.43
C ASN A 95 2.32 6.59 -0.11
N ARG A 96 2.26 7.41 0.95
CA ARG A 96 1.93 6.94 2.30
C ARG A 96 0.53 6.35 2.37
N GLU A 97 -0.42 6.97 1.69
CA GLU A 97 -1.80 6.51 1.69
C GLU A 97 -1.92 5.13 1.02
N ALA A 98 -1.32 4.95 -0.16
CA ALA A 98 -1.31 3.64 -0.83
C ALA A 98 -0.65 2.57 0.06
N GLY A 99 0.46 2.89 0.73
CA GLY A 99 1.10 1.95 1.64
C GLY A 99 0.25 1.58 2.86
N GLU A 100 -0.57 2.50 3.39
CA GLU A 100 -1.55 2.21 4.43
C GLU A 100 -2.69 1.33 3.91
N LEU A 101 -3.21 1.63 2.71
CA LEU A 101 -4.18 0.79 2.02
C LEU A 101 -3.64 -0.63 1.85
N PHE A 102 -2.39 -0.77 1.40
CA PHE A 102 -1.79 -2.09 1.14
C PHE A 102 -1.68 -2.89 2.43
N GLN A 103 -1.24 -2.29 3.54
CA GLN A 103 -1.23 -2.96 4.84
C GLN A 103 -2.62 -3.39 5.30
N ASN A 104 -3.62 -2.52 5.15
CA ASN A 104 -4.99 -2.84 5.56
C ASN A 104 -5.61 -3.94 4.68
N LEU A 105 -5.25 -4.00 3.40
CA LEU A 105 -5.73 -5.00 2.45
C LEU A 105 -5.00 -6.34 2.59
N PHE A 106 -3.74 -6.34 3.01
CA PHE A 106 -2.88 -7.52 3.02
C PHE A 106 -3.47 -8.74 3.77
N PRO A 107 -4.15 -8.62 4.93
CA PRO A 107 -4.81 -9.76 5.57
C PRO A 107 -5.86 -10.51 4.71
N TYR A 108 -6.39 -9.88 3.66
CA TYR A 108 -7.52 -10.38 2.89
C TYR A 108 -7.14 -10.97 1.52
N ILE A 109 -5.89 -10.86 1.06
CA ILE A 109 -5.54 -11.20 -0.33
C ILE A 109 -5.75 -12.67 -0.71
N ASN A 110 -5.65 -13.58 0.27
CA ASN A 110 -5.91 -15.01 0.06
C ASN A 110 -7.40 -15.33 0.09
N GLU A 111 -8.19 -14.51 0.77
CA GLU A 111 -9.63 -14.70 0.94
C GLU A 111 -10.38 -13.39 0.69
N PRO A 112 -10.40 -12.87 -0.56
CA PRO A 112 -10.99 -11.55 -0.86
C PRO A 112 -12.48 -11.44 -0.52
N HIS A 113 -13.19 -12.57 -0.43
CA HIS A 113 -14.59 -12.60 0.00
C HIS A 113 -14.80 -12.17 1.46
N ARG A 114 -13.74 -12.16 2.29
CA ARG A 114 -13.77 -11.62 3.67
C ARG A 114 -13.50 -10.13 3.75
N LEU A 115 -13.30 -9.45 2.62
CA LEU A 115 -13.07 -8.00 2.61
C LEU A 115 -14.25 -7.27 3.23
N PRO A 116 -14.01 -6.31 4.13
CA PRO A 116 -15.06 -5.37 4.51
C PRO A 116 -15.47 -4.53 3.29
N GLU A 117 -16.67 -3.95 3.34
CA GLU A 117 -17.17 -3.08 2.26
C GLU A 117 -16.21 -1.94 1.95
N THR A 118 -15.58 -1.39 3.00
CA THR A 118 -14.57 -0.33 2.87
C THR A 118 -13.44 -0.49 3.87
N LEU A 119 -12.25 -0.03 3.48
CA LEU A 119 -11.10 0.19 4.37
C LEU A 119 -10.92 1.68 4.67
N PRO A 120 -10.34 2.07 5.81
CA PRO A 120 -10.08 3.48 6.11
C PRO A 120 -9.06 4.06 5.12
N ALA A 121 -9.29 5.31 4.71
CA ALA A 121 -8.32 6.12 3.99
C ALA A 121 -7.87 7.28 4.90
N ARG A 122 -6.60 7.68 4.83
CA ARG A 122 -6.08 8.84 5.56
C ARG A 122 -5.69 9.97 4.60
N PRO A 123 -5.83 11.25 5.00
CA PRO A 123 -6.25 11.73 6.33
C PRO A 123 -7.74 11.52 6.65
N ASP A 124 -8.59 11.45 5.61
CA ASP A 124 -10.02 11.24 5.69
C ASP A 124 -10.55 10.40 4.51
N GLY A 125 -11.79 9.94 4.62
CA GLY A 125 -12.45 9.13 3.60
C GLY A 125 -12.26 7.62 3.77
N ARG A 126 -12.59 6.87 2.71
CA ARG A 126 -12.59 5.40 2.71
C ARG A 126 -12.15 4.85 1.35
N TRP A 127 -11.63 3.63 1.34
CA TRP A 127 -11.37 2.86 0.14
C TRP A 127 -12.45 1.81 -0.03
N ARG A 128 -13.20 1.84 -1.14
CA ARG A 128 -14.00 0.69 -1.58
C ARG A 128 -13.12 -0.20 -2.46
N ILE A 129 -13.13 -1.50 -2.18
CA ILE A 129 -12.22 -2.47 -2.79
C ILE A 129 -13.08 -3.56 -3.40
N THR A 130 -12.97 -3.72 -4.72
CA THR A 130 -13.73 -4.73 -5.46
C THR A 130 -12.74 -5.70 -6.11
N PRO A 131 -12.71 -6.98 -5.70
CA PRO A 131 -11.95 -8.00 -6.42
C PRO A 131 -12.42 -8.08 -7.87
N ILE A 132 -11.48 -8.13 -8.79
CA ILE A 132 -11.76 -8.28 -10.22
C ILE A 132 -10.90 -9.41 -10.78
N THR A 133 -11.36 -9.99 -11.89
CA THR A 133 -10.54 -10.93 -12.66
C THR A 133 -9.38 -10.16 -13.31
N PRO A 134 -8.16 -10.73 -13.36
CA PRO A 134 -7.07 -10.18 -14.15
C PRO A 134 -7.55 -9.94 -15.60
N PRO A 135 -7.16 -8.83 -16.24
CA PRO A 135 -7.44 -8.59 -17.67
C PRO A 135 -6.75 -9.61 -18.58
#